data_AF-A0A965I3T2-F1
#
_entry.id   AF-A0A965I3T2-F1
#
_cell.length_a   1.000
_cell.length_b   1.000
_cell.length_c   1.000
_cell.angle_alpha   90.00
_cell.angle_beta   90.00
_cell.angle_gamma   90.00
#
_symmetry.space_group_name_H-M   'P 1'
#
loop_
_entity.id
_entity.type
_entity.pdbx_description
1 polymer ?
#
loop_
_entity_poly.entity_id
_entity_poly.type
_entity_poly.pdbx_seq_one_letter_code
_entity_poly.pdbx_strand_id
1 'polypeptide(L)' 'MQEPVAGIAMGLITEGEKFAVLSDIAGLEDHFGDMDFKVSGTKRGITAFQLDLKVEGISYEIMEQALS' A
#
# COMPACT_ATOMS: atom_id res chain seq x y z
N MET A 1 -17.55 21.16 -5.13
CA MET A 1 -16.69 21.14 -6.33
C MET A 1 -15.95 19.81 -6.33
N GLN A 2 -15.86 19.11 -7.45
CA GLN A 2 -14.95 17.96 -7.58
C GLN A 2 -13.51 18.46 -7.57
N GLU A 3 -12.63 17.73 -6.90
CA GLU A 3 -11.21 18.05 -6.76
C GLU A 3 -10.40 17.07 -7.62
N PRO A 4 -9.18 17.44 -8.06
CA PRO A 4 -8.28 16.51 -8.73
C PRO A 4 -7.98 15.30 -7.84
N VAL A 5 -8.09 14.11 -8.42
CA VAL A 5 -7.80 12.81 -7.78
C VAL A 5 -6.54 12.23 -8.40
N ALA A 6 -5.67 11.67 -7.57
CA ALA A 6 -4.54 10.84 -7.98
C ALA A 6 -4.54 9.53 -7.19
N GLY A 7 -3.79 8.54 -7.66
CA GLY A 7 -3.61 7.28 -6.96
C GLY A 7 -2.22 6.71 -7.17
N ILE A 8 -1.82 5.81 -6.27
CA ILE A 8 -0.52 5.14 -6.25
C ILE A 8 -0.70 3.68 -5.83
N ALA A 9 0.16 2.82 -6.38
CA ALA A 9 0.32 1.45 -5.93
C ALA A 9 1.52 1.37 -4.99
N MET A 10 1.31 0.76 -3.82
CA MET A 10 2.30 0.60 -2.77
C MET A 10 2.45 -0.88 -2.49
N GLY A 11 3.66 -1.30 -2.11
CA GLY A 11 3.96 -2.67 -1.74
C GLY A 11 4.59 -2.77 -0.36
N LEU A 12 4.58 -3.97 0.19
CA LEU A 12 5.25 -4.31 1.42
C LEU A 12 6.03 -5.62 1.25
N ILE A 13 7.28 -5.62 1.69
CA ILE A 13 8.11 -6.82 1.81
C ILE A 13 8.47 -6.99 3.27
N THR A 14 8.35 -8.21 3.78
CA THR A 14 8.60 -8.59 5.16
C THR A 14 9.68 -9.68 5.24
N GLU A 15 10.57 -9.58 6.22
CA GLU A 15 11.58 -10.60 6.52
C GLU A 15 11.68 -10.75 8.04
N GLY A 16 10.97 -11.73 8.60
CA GLY A 16 10.87 -11.91 10.05
C GLY A 16 10.14 -10.73 10.71
N GLU A 17 10.85 -9.99 11.57
CA GLU A 17 10.32 -8.78 12.23
C GLU A 17 10.58 -7.49 11.45
N LYS A 18 11.32 -7.56 10.34
CA LYS A 18 11.62 -6.41 9.49
C LYS A 18 10.61 -6.29 8.36
N PHE A 19 10.33 -5.06 7.96
CA PHE A 19 9.56 -4.79 6.76
C PHE A 19 10.09 -3.57 6.03
N ALA A 20 9.76 -3.48 4.75
CA ALA A 20 10.01 -2.32 3.89
C ALA A 20 8.74 -1.99 3.11
N VAL A 21 8.37 -0.72 3.10
CA VAL A 21 7.29 -0.19 2.26
C VAL A 21 7.90 0.30 0.95
N LEU A 22 7.33 -0.16 -0.17
CA LEU A 22 7.71 0.23 -1.52
C LEU A 22 6.65 1.17 -2.09
N SER A 23 7.09 2.24 -2.75
CA SER A 23 6.20 3.21 -3.40
C SER A 23 6.28 3.08 -4.92
N ASP A 24 5.14 3.23 -5.59
CA ASP A 24 5.01 3.14 -7.05
C ASP A 24 5.57 1.82 -7.60
N ILE A 25 5.08 0.71 -7.04
CA ILE A 25 5.63 -0.62 -7.32
C ILE A 25 5.48 -1.01 -8.79
N ALA A 26 6.55 -1.59 -9.34
CA ALA A 26 6.53 -2.26 -10.63
C ALA A 26 5.92 -3.67 -10.51
N GLY A 27 5.56 -4.27 -11.65
CA GLY A 27 4.92 -5.59 -11.67
C GLY A 27 5.77 -6.72 -11.06
N LEU A 28 7.10 -6.61 -11.11
CA LEU A 28 7.97 -7.59 -10.43
C LEU A 28 7.94 -7.41 -8.90
N GLU A 29 7.92 -6.17 -8.42
CA GLU A 29 7.84 -5.87 -6.98
C GLU A 29 6.48 -6.26 -6.41
N ASP A 30 5.40 -6.10 -7.18
CA ASP A 30 4.08 -6.64 -6.85
C ASP A 30 4.11 -8.17 -6.76
N HIS A 31 4.67 -8.85 -7.76
CA HIS A 31 4.70 -10.31 -7.81
C HIS A 31 5.46 -10.95 -6.64
N PHE A 32 6.55 -10.32 -6.20
CA PHE A 32 7.40 -10.82 -5.10
C PHE A 32 7.08 -10.20 -3.74
N GLY A 33 6.19 -9.21 -3.67
CA GLY A 33 5.78 -8.57 -2.42
C GLY A 33 4.83 -9.44 -1.60
N ASP A 34 4.79 -9.19 -0.29
CA ASP A 34 3.92 -9.91 0.66
C ASP A 34 2.52 -9.27 0.77
N MET A 35 2.42 -7.99 0.42
CA MET A 35 1.17 -7.24 0.34
C MET A 35 1.34 -6.14 -0.71
N ASP A 36 0.28 -5.89 -1.47
CA ASP A 36 0.13 -4.66 -2.24
C ASP A 36 -1.16 -3.95 -1.86
N PHE A 37 -1.10 -2.63 -1.79
CA PHE A 37 -2.29 -1.80 -1.61
C PHE A 37 -2.28 -0.64 -2.58
N LYS A 38 -3.47 -0.29 -3.04
CA LYS A 38 -3.69 0.79 -3.99
C LYS A 38 -4.56 1.81 -3.31
N VAL A 39 -4.10 3.05 -3.29
CA VAL A 39 -4.81 4.16 -2.68
C VAL A 39 -5.05 5.22 -3.72
N SER A 40 -6.22 5.85 -3.69
CA SER A 40 -6.54 7.01 -4.52
C SER A 40 -7.28 8.05 -3.68
N GLY A 41 -7.02 9.33 -3.94
CA GLY A 41 -7.57 10.41 -3.12
C GLY A 41 -7.35 11.80 -3.71
N THR A 42 -7.90 12.78 -2.99
CA THR A 42 -7.63 14.21 -3.21
C THR A 42 -6.72 14.70 -2.09
N LYS A 43 -6.33 15.98 -2.14
CA LYS A 43 -5.58 16.62 -1.03
C LYS A 43 -6.32 16.61 0.31
N ARG A 44 -7.61 16.28 0.34
CA ARG A 44 -8.45 16.27 1.54
C ARG A 44 -8.72 14.88 2.10
N GLY A 45 -8.31 13.83 1.40
CA GLY A 45 -8.46 12.47 1.90
C GLY A 45 -8.55 11.42 0.80
N ILE A 46 -8.68 10.18 1.28
CA ILE A 46 -8.76 8.98 0.45
C ILE A 46 -10.19 8.85 -0.10
N THR A 47 -10.30 8.59 -1.40
CA THR A 47 -11.56 8.32 -2.10
C THR A 47 -11.73 6.85 -2.44
N ALA A 48 -10.64 6.10 -2.59
CA ALA A 48 -10.65 4.66 -2.81
C ALA A 48 -9.42 3.99 -2.19
N PHE A 49 -9.62 2.77 -1.70
CA PHE A 49 -8.57 1.93 -1.12
C PHE A 49 -8.84 0.48 -1.52
N GLN A 50 -7.80 -0.18 -2.03
CA GLN A 50 -7.79 -1.61 -2.32
C GLN A 50 -6.59 -2.22 -1.61
N LEU A 51 -6.78 -3.38 -0.99
CA LEU A 51 -5.74 -4.14 -0.32
C LEU A 51 -5.74 -5.58 -0.85
N ASP A 52 -4.57 -6.09 -1.20
CA ASP A 52 -4.35 -7.49 -1.54
C ASP A 52 -3.27 -8.07 -0.61
N LEU A 53 -3.66 -9.10 0.14
CA LEU A 53 -2.81 -9.77 1.13
C LEU A 53 -2.33 -11.08 0.52
N LYS A 54 -1.01 -11.24 0.37
CA LYS A 54 -0.41 -12.47 -0.15
C LYS A 54 0.12 -13.38 0.96
N VAL A 55 0.22 -12.84 2.19
CA VAL A 55 0.62 -13.56 3.41
C VAL A 55 -0.42 -13.40 4.53
N GLU A 56 -0.48 -14.36 5.45
CA GLU A 56 -1.30 -14.23 6.67
C GLU A 56 -0.57 -13.34 7.69
N GLY A 57 -1.25 -12.30 8.19
CA GLY A 57 -0.85 -11.64 9.45
C GLY A 57 0.01 -10.38 9.35
N ILE A 58 -0.42 -9.37 8.58
CA ILE A 58 0.19 -8.02 8.67
C ILE A 58 -0.44 -7.26 9.84
N SER A 59 0.39 -6.75 10.75
CA SER A 59 -0.11 -6.00 11.91
C SER A 59 -0.73 -4.67 11.48
N TYR A 60 -1.69 -4.18 12.28
CA TYR A 60 -2.31 -2.88 12.04
C TYR A 60 -1.29 -1.73 12.03
N GLU A 61 -0.26 -1.82 12.89
CA GLU A 61 0.82 -0.83 12.97
C GLU A 61 1.63 -0.74 11.67
N ILE A 62 1.88 -1.87 11.01
CA ILE A 62 2.58 -1.88 9.72
C ILE A 62 1.71 -1.22 8.63
N MET A 63 0.40 -1.50 8.62
CA MET A 63 -0.51 -0.83 7.69
C MET A 63 -0.62 0.67 7.94
N GLU A 64 -0.63 1.11 9.20
CA GLU A 64 -0.67 2.53 9.54
C GLU A 64 0.58 3.25 9.02
N GLN A 65 1.78 2.66 9.20
CA GLN A 65 3.02 3.22 8.67
C GLN A 65 3.08 3.23 7.14
N ALA A 66 2.46 2.26 6.48
CA ALA A 66 2.42 2.23 5.03
C ALA A 66 1.47 3.30 4.44
N LEU A 67 0.48 3.74 5.21
CA LEU A 67 -0.54 4.73 4.80
C LEU A 67 -0.21 6.18 5.16
N SER A 68 0.72 6.41 6.09
CA SER A 68 1.13 7.73 6.59
C SER A 68 2.13 8.44 5.68
#